data_AF-M7WV56-F1
#
_entry.id   AF-M7WV56-F1
#
_cell.length_a   1.000
_cell.length_b   1.000
_cell.length_c   1.000
_cell.angle_alpha   90.00
_cell.angle_beta   90.00
_cell.angle_gamma   90.00
#
_symmetry.space_group_name_H-M   'P 1'
#
loop_
_entity.id
_entity.type
_entity.pdbx_description
1 polymer ?
#
loop_
_entity_poly.entity_id
_entity_poly.type
_entity_poly.pdbx_seq_one_letter_code
_entity_poly.pdbx_strand_id
1 'polypeptide(L)'
;ERKRIEGGFFGYYLKEEWECIASIFEKYQIYTKNTIRLSENCFVNCLKESGVIDDISLETIRSMIKGQTISKKNIKKICEKYGFRVELKYYRDKEEKVIKKEIIGTEGNIIRMFLFRWKNGQHYINNEKIPLTTFFIKNFKEIKKYCEENNKNINKYYLTYRKRNGCYETLLQRQLKAFRAIQILKEEGAFEEISKEDIITQHLYDADKLQVKLTEITPYEYKICESKEIREMEYENVFYADFECMVKGEHHIPFCVVVIDKKGVWNTFYGLNCGKEFIEYLSNFKNPICYFHNLGYDGRFLAQYGIIGITRKGSNIYNMVIKTHKGKKIIFKDTLGLIPTSISNFKRFFNLEGEYEKEIFPYNYYDYNTLEVGTIEGCWNNETPKWEESKIKEFKEKINKTGCLLDNGKFNTRKYCEYYCKRDVEVLRKGFMKFKEMTKKNLELECEAFSTISALSYYYFKTKCFNDGRIFEYSGCLRDFIRQAIIGGRNMTNQNLKWKVKEDI
;
A
#
# COMPACT_ATOMS: atom_id res chain seq x y z
N GLU A 1 -22.66 2.89 2.21
CA GLU A 1 -21.62 2.33 1.32
C GLU A 1 -21.99 0.93 0.82
N ARG A 2 -21.86 0.65 -0.48
CA ARG A 2 -21.93 -0.72 -1.00
C ARG A 2 -20.63 -1.44 -0.63
N LYS A 3 -20.68 -2.38 0.32
CA LYS A 3 -19.52 -3.24 0.64
C LYS A 3 -19.11 -4.05 -0.59
N ARG A 4 -17.83 -3.98 -0.96
CA ARG A 4 -17.25 -4.69 -2.11
C ARG A 4 -17.30 -6.21 -1.90
N ILE A 5 -17.32 -6.97 -3.01
CA ILE A 5 -17.14 -8.43 -3.02
C ILE A 5 -15.64 -8.68 -3.19
N GLU A 6 -14.96 -8.82 -2.06
CA GLU A 6 -13.53 -9.06 -1.93
C GLU A 6 -13.36 -10.04 -0.76
N GLY A 7 -12.44 -11.01 -0.88
CA GLY A 7 -12.15 -11.99 0.15
C GLY A 7 -10.68 -12.39 0.10
N GLY A 8 -10.07 -12.61 1.27
CA GLY A 8 -8.66 -12.87 1.50
C GLY A 8 -8.43 -13.71 2.76
N PHE A 9 -7.54 -13.29 3.64
CA PHE A 9 -7.24 -14.03 4.86
C PHE A 9 -8.39 -14.00 5.89
N PHE A 10 -8.59 -15.09 6.64
CA PHE A 10 -9.54 -15.13 7.75
C PHE A 10 -8.88 -14.50 9.00
N GLY A 11 -9.19 -13.24 9.29
CA GLY A 11 -8.51 -12.49 10.36
C GLY A 11 -8.90 -12.82 11.79
N TYR A 12 -9.26 -14.08 12.08
CA TYR A 12 -9.61 -14.53 13.43
C TYR A 12 -9.01 -15.93 13.71
N TYR A 13 -8.50 -16.15 14.91
CA TYR A 13 -8.20 -17.50 15.39
C TYR A 13 -9.42 -18.11 16.06
N LEU A 14 -9.55 -19.42 15.93
CA LEU A 14 -10.40 -20.22 16.80
C LEU A 14 -9.70 -20.32 18.16
N LYS A 15 -10.40 -19.94 19.25
CA LYS A 15 -9.85 -20.02 20.60
C LYS A 15 -9.49 -21.46 20.98
N GLU A 16 -8.43 -21.64 21.76
CA GLU A 16 -7.92 -22.95 22.19
C GLU A 16 -8.98 -23.81 22.88
N GLU A 17 -9.94 -23.20 23.59
CA GLU A 17 -11.04 -23.93 24.23
C GLU A 17 -11.86 -24.78 23.25
N TRP A 18 -11.89 -24.39 21.97
CA TRP A 18 -12.58 -25.03 20.83
C TRP A 18 -11.64 -25.89 19.96
N GLU A 19 -10.41 -26.16 20.39
CA GLU A 19 -9.42 -26.93 19.62
C GLU A 19 -9.95 -28.28 19.14
N CYS A 20 -10.82 -28.92 19.93
CA CYS A 20 -11.40 -30.21 19.57
C CYS A 20 -12.19 -30.19 18.25
N ILE A 21 -12.64 -29.04 17.73
CA ILE A 21 -13.32 -28.93 16.43
C ILE A 21 -12.43 -28.28 15.35
N ALA A 22 -11.19 -27.92 15.67
CA ALA A 22 -10.29 -27.20 14.77
C ALA A 22 -10.09 -27.92 13.42
N SER A 23 -9.89 -29.25 13.46
CA SER A 23 -9.67 -30.07 12.26
C SER A 23 -10.82 -29.99 11.24
N ILE A 24 -12.06 -29.73 11.68
CA ILE A 24 -13.22 -29.55 10.80
C ILE A 24 -13.08 -28.24 10.00
N PHE A 25 -12.43 -27.23 10.57
CA PHE A 25 -12.33 -25.90 9.98
C PHE A 25 -10.98 -25.58 9.33
N GLU A 26 -9.97 -26.42 9.49
CA GLU A 26 -8.66 -26.26 8.83
C GLU A 26 -8.78 -26.12 7.31
N LYS A 27 -9.68 -26.88 6.68
CA LYS A 27 -9.96 -26.79 5.23
C LYS A 27 -10.60 -25.47 4.80
N TYR A 28 -11.14 -24.69 5.73
CA TYR A 28 -11.61 -23.34 5.50
C TYR A 28 -10.61 -22.29 5.97
N GLN A 29 -9.36 -22.67 6.22
CA GLN A 29 -8.29 -21.78 6.68
C GLN A 29 -8.61 -21.05 8.01
N ILE A 30 -9.36 -21.70 8.89
CA ILE A 30 -9.64 -21.24 10.24
C ILE A 30 -8.83 -22.10 11.19
N TYR A 31 -7.89 -21.49 11.90
CA TYR A 31 -6.90 -22.18 12.71
C TYR A 31 -6.94 -21.72 14.16
N THR A 32 -6.37 -22.52 15.06
CA THR A 32 -6.01 -22.07 16.42
C THR A 32 -4.68 -21.31 16.37
N LYS A 33 -4.42 -20.47 17.38
CA LYS A 33 -3.22 -19.61 17.40
C LYS A 33 -1.90 -20.38 17.30
N ASN A 34 -1.83 -21.61 17.80
CA ASN A 34 -0.61 -22.43 17.81
C ASN A 34 -0.43 -23.31 16.56
N THR A 35 -1.42 -23.37 15.64
CA THR A 35 -1.42 -24.25 14.46
C THR A 35 -1.13 -23.50 13.15
N ILE A 36 -0.41 -22.40 13.25
CA ILE A 36 -0.08 -21.44 12.19
C ILE A 36 0.33 -22.12 10.89
N ARG A 37 -0.34 -21.75 9.78
CA ARG A 37 0.04 -22.16 8.43
C ARG A 37 0.07 -20.96 7.48
N LEU A 38 1.03 -20.98 6.56
CA LEU A 38 1.02 -20.14 5.36
C LEU A 38 -0.32 -20.37 4.64
N SER A 39 -1.15 -19.34 4.61
CA SER A 39 -2.50 -19.43 4.07
C SER A 39 -2.52 -18.92 2.64
N GLU A 40 -3.00 -19.76 1.73
CA GLU A 40 -3.30 -19.37 0.37
C GLU A 40 -4.47 -18.38 0.34
N ASN A 41 -4.68 -17.66 -0.78
CA ASN A 41 -5.89 -16.87 -0.95
C ASN A 41 -7.14 -17.76 -0.79
N CYS A 42 -8.11 -17.33 0.03
CA CYS A 42 -9.30 -18.13 0.37
C CYS A 42 -10.17 -18.52 -0.82
N PHE A 43 -10.17 -17.74 -1.90
CA PHE A 43 -10.84 -18.13 -3.13
C PHE A 43 -10.17 -19.36 -3.74
N VAL A 44 -8.84 -19.38 -3.85
CA VAL A 44 -8.12 -20.53 -4.40
C VAL A 44 -8.23 -21.74 -3.49
N ASN A 45 -8.16 -21.54 -2.17
CA ASN A 45 -8.41 -22.62 -1.22
C ASN A 45 -9.80 -23.25 -1.42
N CYS A 46 -10.84 -22.45 -1.63
CA CYS A 46 -12.17 -22.99 -1.95
C CYS A 46 -12.19 -23.76 -3.28
N LEU A 47 -11.49 -23.29 -4.32
CA LEU A 47 -11.38 -24.02 -5.58
C LEU A 47 -10.68 -25.37 -5.38
N LYS A 48 -9.57 -25.39 -4.65
CA LYS A 48 -8.82 -26.60 -4.30
C LYS A 48 -9.70 -27.60 -3.55
N GLU A 49 -10.32 -27.16 -2.45
CA GLU A 49 -11.19 -28.01 -1.62
C GLU A 49 -12.49 -28.42 -2.33
N SER A 50 -12.86 -27.77 -3.45
CA SER A 50 -14.03 -28.18 -4.23
C SER A 50 -13.79 -29.45 -5.06
N GLY A 51 -12.53 -29.76 -5.40
CA GLY A 51 -12.16 -30.85 -6.31
C GLY A 51 -12.66 -30.67 -7.75
N VAL A 52 -13.20 -29.50 -8.11
CA VAL A 52 -13.76 -29.22 -9.45
C VAL A 52 -12.67 -28.79 -10.43
N ILE A 53 -11.60 -28.18 -9.93
CA ILE A 53 -10.50 -27.63 -10.74
C ILE A 53 -9.29 -28.53 -10.55
N ASP A 54 -8.64 -28.91 -11.66
CA ASP A 54 -7.42 -29.71 -11.65
C ASP A 54 -6.22 -28.91 -11.12
N ASP A 55 -5.18 -29.61 -10.66
CA ASP A 55 -4.01 -28.99 -10.04
C ASP A 55 -3.24 -28.04 -10.99
N ILE A 56 -3.23 -28.32 -12.30
CA ILE A 56 -2.53 -27.47 -13.29
C ILE A 56 -3.28 -26.15 -13.43
N SER A 57 -4.60 -26.21 -13.63
CA SER A 57 -5.46 -25.03 -13.69
C SER A 57 -5.42 -24.22 -12.39
N LEU A 58 -5.38 -24.89 -11.22
CA LEU A 58 -5.24 -24.23 -9.92
C LEU A 58 -3.94 -23.42 -9.83
N GLU A 59 -2.81 -23.96 -10.30
CA GLU A 59 -1.53 -23.26 -10.31
C GLU A 59 -1.59 -21.99 -11.18
N THR A 60 -2.16 -22.08 -12.37
CA THR A 60 -2.35 -20.90 -13.22
C THR A 60 -3.28 -19.88 -12.56
N ILE A 61 -4.33 -20.31 -11.87
CA ILE A 61 -5.23 -19.41 -11.13
C ILE A 61 -4.50 -18.71 -9.98
N ARG A 62 -3.61 -19.40 -9.24
CA ARG A 62 -2.77 -18.79 -8.18
C ARG A 62 -2.05 -17.56 -8.69
N SER A 63 -1.36 -17.70 -9.83
CA SER A 63 -0.56 -16.62 -10.42
C SER A 63 -1.40 -15.42 -10.91
N MET A 64 -2.69 -15.64 -11.21
CA MET A 64 -3.63 -14.57 -11.62
C MET A 64 -4.06 -13.70 -10.43
N ILE A 65 -3.88 -14.16 -9.19
CA ILE A 65 -4.27 -13.46 -7.96
C ILE A 65 -3.06 -12.72 -7.39
N LYS A 66 -2.94 -11.44 -7.73
CA LYS A 66 -1.78 -10.60 -7.39
C LYS A 66 -1.86 -9.90 -6.01
N GLY A 67 -2.82 -10.25 -5.16
CA GLY A 67 -3.04 -9.58 -3.88
C GLY A 67 -3.75 -10.47 -2.86
N GLN A 68 -3.90 -9.96 -1.64
CA GLN A 68 -4.60 -10.67 -0.56
C GLN A 68 -6.08 -10.88 -0.86
N THR A 69 -6.69 -10.00 -1.66
CA THR A 69 -8.11 -10.10 -2.03
C THR A 69 -8.32 -10.24 -3.53
N ILE A 70 -9.41 -10.92 -3.89
CA ILE A 70 -9.86 -11.02 -5.29
C ILE A 70 -11.20 -10.31 -5.49
N SER A 71 -11.27 -9.44 -6.50
CA SER A 71 -12.50 -8.74 -6.88
C SER A 71 -13.45 -9.64 -7.68
N LYS A 72 -14.76 -9.38 -7.58
CA LYS A 72 -15.78 -10.07 -8.40
C LYS A 72 -15.47 -10.05 -9.91
N LYS A 73 -14.93 -8.94 -10.43
CA LYS A 73 -14.57 -8.82 -11.85
C LYS A 73 -13.50 -9.85 -12.24
N ASN A 74 -12.52 -10.09 -11.36
CA ASN A 74 -11.48 -11.08 -11.60
C ASN A 74 -12.00 -12.51 -11.40
N ILE A 75 -12.87 -12.76 -10.42
CA ILE A 75 -13.54 -14.06 -10.27
C ILE A 75 -14.29 -14.40 -11.56
N LYS A 76 -15.05 -13.46 -12.12
CA LYS A 76 -15.78 -13.65 -13.39
C LYS A 76 -14.85 -14.05 -14.53
N LYS A 77 -13.73 -13.36 -14.69
CA LYS A 77 -12.72 -13.70 -15.72
C LYS A 77 -12.15 -15.10 -15.54
N ILE A 78 -11.88 -15.51 -14.29
CA ILE A 78 -11.39 -16.85 -13.98
C ILE A 78 -12.46 -17.89 -14.32
N CYS A 79 -13.70 -17.68 -13.90
CA CYS A 79 -14.84 -18.55 -14.20
C CYS A 79 -15.01 -18.78 -15.71
N GLU A 80 -14.96 -17.70 -16.49
CA GLU A 80 -15.06 -17.74 -17.95
C GLU A 80 -13.86 -18.43 -18.60
N LYS A 81 -12.64 -18.20 -18.09
CA LYS A 81 -11.41 -18.78 -18.65
C LYS A 81 -11.30 -20.29 -18.43
N TYR A 82 -11.67 -20.78 -17.25
CA TYR A 82 -11.49 -22.19 -16.86
C TYR A 82 -12.80 -22.99 -16.87
N GLY A 83 -13.90 -22.41 -17.39
CA GLY A 83 -15.15 -23.14 -17.63
C GLY A 83 -15.86 -23.62 -16.36
N PHE A 84 -16.04 -22.75 -15.37
CA PHE A 84 -16.83 -23.07 -14.18
C PHE A 84 -17.68 -21.89 -13.70
N ARG A 85 -18.60 -22.15 -12.77
CA ARG A 85 -19.48 -21.17 -12.14
C ARG A 85 -19.28 -21.13 -10.63
N VAL A 86 -19.45 -19.95 -10.05
CA VAL A 86 -19.46 -19.75 -8.60
C VAL A 86 -20.86 -19.32 -8.16
N GLU A 87 -21.53 -20.13 -7.33
CA GLU A 87 -22.69 -19.69 -6.57
C GLU A 87 -22.20 -19.03 -5.29
N LEU A 88 -22.22 -17.70 -5.25
CA LEU A 88 -21.76 -16.92 -4.11
C LEU A 88 -22.94 -16.49 -3.22
N LYS A 89 -22.89 -16.85 -1.94
CA LYS A 89 -23.80 -16.34 -0.91
C LYS A 89 -23.07 -15.41 0.07
N TYR A 90 -23.76 -14.37 0.54
CA TYR A 90 -23.22 -13.45 1.54
C TYR A 90 -24.33 -12.63 2.21
N TYR A 91 -24.05 -12.09 3.39
CA TYR A 91 -24.95 -11.15 4.08
C TYR A 91 -24.94 -9.77 3.43
N ARG A 92 -26.12 -9.25 3.07
CA ARG A 92 -26.29 -7.94 2.43
C ARG A 92 -26.08 -6.80 3.41
N ASP A 93 -26.54 -6.97 4.63
CA ASP A 93 -26.62 -5.99 5.70
C ASP A 93 -25.58 -6.24 6.80
N LYS A 94 -25.35 -5.23 7.65
CA LYS A 94 -24.46 -5.36 8.81
C LYS A 94 -25.06 -6.24 9.91
N GLU A 95 -26.40 -6.35 9.94
CA GLU A 95 -27.14 -7.15 10.92
C GLU A 95 -27.17 -8.65 10.57
N GLU A 96 -26.58 -9.05 9.44
CA GLU A 96 -26.49 -10.45 8.99
C GLU A 96 -27.86 -11.17 8.91
N LYS A 97 -28.93 -10.43 8.60
CA LYS A 97 -30.30 -10.98 8.51
C LYS A 97 -30.66 -11.42 7.10
N VAL A 98 -30.13 -10.74 6.07
CA VAL A 98 -30.52 -10.99 4.68
C VAL A 98 -29.38 -11.61 3.89
N ILE A 99 -29.54 -12.87 3.48
CA ILE A 99 -28.60 -13.57 2.60
C ILE A 99 -28.94 -13.23 1.14
N LYS A 100 -27.97 -12.69 0.42
CA LYS A 100 -28.02 -12.56 -1.03
C LYS A 100 -27.32 -13.75 -1.68
N LYS A 101 -27.84 -14.20 -2.82
CA LYS A 101 -27.23 -15.20 -3.71
C LYS A 101 -26.95 -14.55 -5.06
N GLU A 102 -25.77 -14.82 -5.60
CA GLU A 102 -25.36 -14.44 -6.96
C GLU A 102 -24.66 -15.60 -7.64
N ILE A 103 -24.82 -15.73 -8.96
CA ILE A 103 -24.06 -16.68 -9.78
C ILE A 103 -23.06 -15.88 -10.61
N ILE A 104 -21.80 -16.34 -10.62
CA ILE A 104 -20.70 -15.75 -11.36
C ILE A 104 -20.19 -16.80 -12.35
N GLY A 105 -19.92 -16.40 -13.59
CA GLY A 105 -19.62 -17.32 -14.69
C GLY A 105 -20.89 -17.72 -15.46
N THR A 106 -20.70 -18.28 -16.65
CA THR A 106 -21.78 -18.63 -17.60
C THR A 106 -21.97 -20.13 -17.73
N GLU A 107 -20.89 -20.92 -17.71
CA GLU A 107 -20.91 -22.34 -18.08
C GLU A 107 -20.08 -23.21 -17.13
N GLY A 108 -20.31 -24.53 -17.15
CA GLY A 108 -19.56 -25.52 -16.37
C GLY A 108 -20.09 -25.79 -14.95
N ASN A 109 -19.28 -26.52 -14.17
CA ASN A 109 -19.62 -26.99 -12.82
C ASN A 109 -19.80 -25.83 -11.83
N ILE A 110 -20.72 -25.96 -10.86
CA ILE A 110 -21.00 -24.92 -9.87
C ILE A 110 -20.27 -25.19 -8.56
N ILE A 111 -19.34 -24.31 -8.21
CA ILE A 111 -18.68 -24.27 -6.90
C ILE A 111 -19.51 -23.35 -5.99
N ARG A 112 -19.99 -23.89 -4.86
CA ARG A 112 -20.87 -23.16 -3.94
C ARG A 112 -20.05 -22.55 -2.82
N MET A 113 -20.04 -21.23 -2.71
CA MET A 113 -19.21 -20.49 -1.77
C MET A 113 -20.05 -19.57 -0.88
N PHE A 114 -19.54 -19.28 0.31
CA PHE A 114 -20.06 -18.24 1.19
C PHE A 114 -18.97 -17.21 1.48
N LEU A 115 -19.30 -15.92 1.42
CA LEU A 115 -18.39 -14.83 1.74
C LEU A 115 -18.78 -14.16 3.06
N PHE A 116 -17.89 -14.28 4.06
CA PHE A 116 -17.95 -13.46 5.27
C PHE A 116 -17.47 -12.04 4.98
N ARG A 117 -18.09 -11.04 5.61
CA ARG A 117 -17.80 -9.60 5.43
C ARG A 117 -17.55 -8.89 6.75
N TRP A 118 -16.82 -9.56 7.64
CA TRP A 118 -16.45 -9.06 8.95
C TRP A 118 -15.38 -7.96 8.84
N LYS A 119 -15.25 -7.15 9.90
CA LYS A 119 -14.44 -5.91 9.90
C LYS A 119 -12.99 -6.18 9.46
N ASN A 120 -12.43 -7.34 9.83
CA ASN A 120 -11.07 -7.78 9.51
C ASN A 120 -11.00 -9.23 8.98
N GLY A 121 -12.09 -9.79 8.44
CA GLY A 121 -12.15 -11.21 8.03
C GLY A 121 -13.01 -11.45 6.80
N GLN A 122 -12.75 -10.68 5.74
CA GLN A 122 -13.41 -10.94 4.46
C GLN A 122 -12.87 -12.25 3.89
N HIS A 123 -13.68 -13.30 3.85
CA HIS A 123 -13.17 -14.64 3.63
C HIS A 123 -14.19 -15.53 2.93
N TYR A 124 -13.74 -16.26 1.91
CA TYR A 124 -14.52 -17.25 1.19
C TYR A 124 -14.38 -18.62 1.84
N ILE A 125 -15.50 -19.33 1.97
CA ILE A 125 -15.52 -20.74 2.35
C ILE A 125 -16.42 -21.54 1.41
N ASN A 126 -16.18 -22.84 1.29
CA ASN A 126 -17.12 -23.74 0.61
C ASN A 126 -18.41 -23.89 1.44
N ASN A 127 -19.55 -23.78 0.77
CA ASN A 127 -20.88 -23.80 1.40
C ASN A 127 -21.44 -25.23 1.47
N GLU A 128 -20.70 -26.08 2.16
CA GLU A 128 -21.01 -27.50 2.37
C GLU A 128 -21.57 -27.77 3.76
N LYS A 129 -22.07 -28.99 4.00
CA LYS A 129 -22.49 -29.44 5.32
C LYS A 129 -21.27 -29.91 6.11
N ILE A 130 -21.27 -29.62 7.42
CA ILE A 130 -20.23 -30.07 8.34
C ILE A 130 -20.86 -30.89 9.47
N PRO A 131 -20.09 -31.76 10.15
CA PRO A 131 -20.64 -32.68 11.15
C PRO A 131 -20.97 -32.00 12.50
N LEU A 132 -21.45 -30.75 12.51
CA LEU A 132 -21.83 -30.01 13.72
C LEU A 132 -23.31 -29.63 13.70
N THR A 133 -23.93 -29.54 14.87
CA THR A 133 -25.30 -29.05 15.06
C THR A 133 -25.31 -27.74 15.85
N THR A 134 -26.42 -26.99 15.78
CA THR A 134 -26.62 -25.82 16.64
C THR A 134 -26.59 -26.20 18.12
N PHE A 135 -27.17 -27.35 18.47
CA PHE A 135 -27.23 -27.82 19.85
C PHE A 135 -25.83 -28.10 20.41
N PHE A 136 -24.96 -28.77 19.64
CA PHE A 136 -23.59 -29.02 20.07
C PHE A 136 -22.83 -27.73 20.36
N ILE A 137 -22.88 -26.75 19.45
CA ILE A 137 -22.13 -25.49 19.60
C ILE A 137 -22.63 -24.72 20.82
N LYS A 138 -23.96 -24.57 20.98
CA LYS A 138 -24.54 -23.82 22.11
C LYS A 138 -24.35 -24.48 23.47
N ASN A 139 -24.22 -25.81 23.51
CA ASN A 139 -24.03 -26.58 24.75
C ASN A 139 -22.61 -27.14 24.85
N PHE A 140 -21.65 -26.53 24.15
CA PHE A 140 -20.29 -27.05 24.03
C PHE A 140 -19.62 -27.29 25.38
N LYS A 141 -19.71 -26.32 26.30
CA LYS A 141 -19.11 -26.40 27.63
C LYS A 141 -19.66 -27.57 28.45
N GLU A 142 -20.98 -27.78 28.41
CA GLU A 142 -21.64 -28.88 29.12
C GLU A 142 -21.24 -30.24 28.53
N ILE A 143 -21.26 -30.36 27.19
CA ILE A 143 -20.90 -31.60 26.49
C ILE A 143 -19.43 -31.94 26.70
N LYS A 144 -18.54 -30.93 26.66
CA LYS A 144 -17.10 -31.09 26.90
C LYS A 144 -16.85 -31.63 28.31
N LYS A 145 -17.43 -30.99 29.32
CA LYS A 145 -17.34 -31.44 30.73
C LYS A 145 -17.86 -32.87 30.90
N TYR A 146 -19.02 -33.19 30.30
CA TYR A 146 -19.55 -34.55 30.34
C TYR A 146 -18.59 -35.58 29.70
N CYS A 147 -17.96 -35.23 28.58
CA CYS A 147 -17.00 -36.11 27.92
C CYS A 147 -15.75 -36.33 28.77
N GLU A 148 -15.24 -35.29 29.42
CA GLU A 148 -14.09 -35.35 30.34
C GLU A 148 -14.41 -36.23 31.56
N GLU A 149 -15.55 -36.00 32.23
CA GLU A 149 -15.99 -36.77 33.40
C GLU A 149 -16.25 -38.26 33.11
N ASN A 150 -16.65 -38.59 31.87
CA ASN A 150 -17.02 -39.95 31.47
C ASN A 150 -15.95 -40.61 30.57
N ASN A 151 -14.78 -39.99 30.41
CA ASN A 151 -13.69 -40.44 29.52
C ASN A 151 -14.17 -40.79 28.09
N LYS A 152 -15.00 -39.92 27.50
CA LYS A 152 -15.57 -40.11 26.16
C LYS A 152 -14.93 -39.19 25.14
N ASN A 153 -14.81 -39.67 23.91
CA ASN A 153 -14.35 -38.86 22.78
C ASN A 153 -15.46 -37.90 22.32
N ILE A 154 -15.19 -36.60 22.41
CA ILE A 154 -16.13 -35.51 22.07
C ILE A 154 -16.62 -35.56 20.60
N ASN A 155 -15.85 -36.16 19.68
CA ASN A 155 -16.20 -36.25 18.27
C ASN A 155 -17.49 -37.06 18.03
N LYS A 156 -17.81 -37.98 18.94
CA LYS A 156 -19.07 -38.75 18.90
C LYS A 156 -20.30 -37.87 19.17
N TYR A 157 -20.11 -36.69 19.76
CA TYR A 157 -21.17 -35.79 20.20
C TYR A 157 -21.39 -34.59 19.29
N TYR A 158 -20.58 -34.40 18.24
CA TYR A 158 -20.73 -33.27 17.32
C TYR A 158 -22.12 -33.15 16.68
N LEU A 159 -22.76 -34.30 16.45
CA LEU A 159 -24.09 -34.40 15.85
C LEU A 159 -25.24 -34.43 16.86
N THR A 160 -24.96 -34.13 18.13
CA THR A 160 -25.98 -34.09 19.19
C THR A 160 -27.02 -33.04 18.88
N TYR A 161 -28.31 -33.38 18.90
CA TYR A 161 -29.38 -32.39 18.62
C TYR A 161 -30.32 -32.18 19.81
N ARG A 162 -30.32 -33.09 20.78
CA ARG A 162 -31.06 -32.95 22.04
C ARG A 162 -30.44 -33.81 23.14
N LYS A 163 -30.77 -33.47 24.39
CA LYS A 163 -30.50 -34.28 25.57
C LYS A 163 -31.83 -34.79 26.14
N ARG A 164 -31.94 -36.11 26.35
CA ARG A 164 -33.14 -36.76 26.93
C ARG A 164 -32.69 -37.76 27.99
N ASN A 165 -33.25 -37.68 29.20
CA ASN A 165 -32.94 -38.58 30.32
C ASN A 165 -31.43 -38.74 30.59
N GLY A 166 -30.65 -37.66 30.47
CA GLY A 166 -29.19 -37.71 30.66
C GLY A 166 -28.39 -38.27 29.47
N CYS A 167 -29.06 -38.79 28.43
CA CYS A 167 -28.43 -39.27 27.21
C CYS A 167 -28.48 -38.20 26.12
N TYR A 168 -27.38 -38.06 25.38
CA TYR A 168 -27.28 -37.21 24.20
C TYR A 168 -27.67 -38.00 22.96
N GLU A 169 -28.66 -37.51 22.23
CA GLU A 169 -29.10 -38.14 20.98
C GLU A 169 -28.46 -37.43 19.79
N THR A 170 -27.96 -38.21 18.83
CA THR A 170 -27.31 -37.72 17.61
C THR A 170 -28.18 -37.94 16.38
N LEU A 171 -28.12 -37.01 15.41
CA LEU A 171 -28.89 -37.13 14.17
C LEU A 171 -28.15 -36.50 12.99
N LEU A 172 -27.82 -37.30 11.97
CA LEU A 172 -27.04 -36.86 10.80
C LEU A 172 -27.76 -35.77 9.98
N GLN A 173 -29.09 -35.83 9.89
CA GLN A 173 -29.89 -34.88 9.13
C GLN A 173 -29.84 -33.45 9.71
N ARG A 174 -29.36 -33.29 10.97
CA ARG A 174 -29.26 -31.99 11.66
C ARG A 174 -27.93 -31.26 11.42
N GLN A 175 -27.06 -31.79 10.56
CA GLN A 175 -25.82 -31.14 10.16
C GLN A 175 -26.03 -29.70 9.68
N LEU A 176 -25.19 -28.80 10.18
CA LEU A 176 -25.15 -27.41 9.77
C LEU A 176 -24.39 -27.23 8.46
N LYS A 177 -24.72 -26.17 7.74
CA LYS A 177 -23.82 -25.64 6.71
C LYS A 177 -22.64 -24.95 7.39
N ALA A 178 -21.45 -25.05 6.80
CA ALA A 178 -20.22 -24.50 7.34
C ALA A 178 -20.37 -23.03 7.78
N PHE A 179 -20.97 -22.19 6.93
CA PHE A 179 -21.15 -20.78 7.25
C PHE A 179 -22.06 -20.53 8.46
N ARG A 180 -23.08 -21.37 8.66
CA ARG A 180 -23.98 -21.26 9.82
C ARG A 180 -23.28 -21.67 11.10
N ALA A 181 -22.45 -22.70 11.06
CA ALA A 181 -21.67 -23.11 12.23
C ALA A 181 -20.68 -22.02 12.65
N ILE A 182 -19.94 -21.44 11.71
CA ILE A 182 -18.99 -20.33 11.98
C ILE A 182 -19.74 -19.12 12.54
N GLN A 183 -20.94 -18.82 12.05
CA GLN A 183 -21.73 -17.72 12.60
C GLN A 183 -22.14 -17.99 14.06
N ILE A 184 -22.66 -19.18 14.36
CA ILE A 184 -23.05 -19.54 15.74
C ILE A 184 -21.81 -19.53 16.65
N LEU A 185 -20.67 -20.04 16.18
CA LEU A 185 -19.40 -19.98 16.91
C LEU A 185 -18.99 -18.54 17.23
N LYS A 186 -19.18 -17.61 16.31
CA LYS A 186 -18.93 -16.18 16.57
C LYS A 186 -19.88 -15.61 17.61
N GLU A 187 -21.17 -15.98 17.56
CA GLU A 187 -22.15 -15.59 18.58
C GLU A 187 -21.79 -16.13 19.97
N GLU A 188 -21.23 -17.35 20.05
CA GLU A 188 -20.71 -17.96 21.29
C GLU A 188 -19.31 -17.47 21.69
N GLY A 189 -18.74 -16.49 20.98
CA GLY A 189 -17.45 -15.89 21.31
C GLY A 189 -16.23 -16.80 21.06
N ALA A 190 -16.34 -17.79 20.16
CA ALA A 190 -15.30 -18.77 19.87
C ALA A 190 -14.07 -18.22 19.11
N PHE A 191 -14.11 -16.96 18.67
CA PHE A 191 -13.07 -16.34 17.87
C PHE A 191 -12.33 -15.24 18.61
N GLU A 192 -11.03 -15.14 18.38
CA GLU A 192 -10.18 -14.02 18.77
C GLU A 192 -9.60 -13.35 17.52
N GLU A 193 -9.43 -12.04 17.55
CA GLU A 193 -8.95 -11.29 16.38
C GLU A 193 -7.43 -11.43 16.23
N ILE A 194 -6.97 -11.60 14.99
CA ILE A 194 -5.54 -11.69 14.68
C ILE A 194 -4.92 -10.30 14.72
N SER A 195 -3.85 -10.13 15.51
CA SER A 195 -3.15 -8.85 15.61
C SER A 195 -2.20 -8.61 14.43
N LYS A 196 -1.78 -7.36 14.22
CA LYS A 196 -0.76 -7.03 13.22
C LYS A 196 0.58 -7.68 13.53
N GLU A 197 0.92 -7.82 14.80
CA GLU A 197 2.15 -8.47 15.26
C GLU A 197 2.14 -9.97 14.92
N ASP A 198 1.00 -10.65 15.12
CA ASP A 198 0.82 -12.05 14.71
C ASP A 198 1.06 -12.21 13.19
N ILE A 199 0.52 -11.30 12.36
CA ILE A 199 0.71 -11.35 10.90
C ILE A 199 2.19 -11.24 10.50
N ILE A 200 2.94 -10.36 11.16
CA ILE A 200 4.35 -10.09 10.85
C ILE A 200 5.22 -11.26 11.33
N THR A 201 5.06 -11.67 12.59
CA THR A 201 5.90 -12.70 13.22
C THR A 201 5.70 -14.07 12.59
N GLN A 202 4.49 -14.38 12.14
CA GLN A 202 4.12 -15.71 11.66
C GLN A 202 4.11 -15.83 10.12
N HIS A 203 4.45 -14.76 9.40
CA HIS A 203 4.47 -14.73 7.92
C HIS A 203 3.22 -15.33 7.26
N LEU A 204 2.03 -15.08 7.84
CA LEU A 204 0.76 -15.76 7.47
C LEU A 204 0.36 -15.62 5.99
N TYR A 205 0.96 -14.68 5.26
CA TYR A 205 0.74 -14.44 3.84
C TYR A 205 2.02 -14.00 3.13
N ASP A 206 2.82 -14.95 2.66
CA ASP A 206 4.06 -14.69 1.92
C ASP A 206 4.03 -15.41 0.56
N ALA A 207 3.35 -14.78 -0.40
CA ALA A 207 3.20 -15.32 -1.75
C ALA A 207 4.55 -15.51 -2.47
N ASP A 208 5.60 -14.81 -2.04
CA ASP A 208 6.95 -14.92 -2.60
C ASP A 208 7.70 -16.18 -2.12
N LYS A 209 7.19 -16.86 -1.08
CA LYS A 209 7.71 -18.17 -0.60
C LYS A 209 7.05 -19.37 -1.29
N LEU A 210 6.00 -19.17 -2.09
CA LEU A 210 5.38 -20.26 -2.85
C LEU A 210 6.29 -20.62 -4.02
N GLN A 211 6.91 -21.80 -3.96
CA GLN A 211 7.69 -22.34 -5.08
C GLN A 211 6.74 -22.69 -6.23
N VAL A 212 6.76 -21.90 -7.29
CA VAL A 212 5.99 -22.17 -8.50
C VAL A 212 6.75 -23.16 -9.37
N LYS A 213 6.12 -24.28 -9.71
CA LYS A 213 6.62 -25.21 -10.74
C LYS A 213 5.94 -24.90 -12.07
N LEU A 214 6.73 -24.59 -13.10
CA LEU A 214 6.20 -24.41 -14.45
C LEU A 214 6.17 -25.78 -15.15
N THR A 215 4.97 -26.30 -15.38
CA THR A 215 4.75 -27.57 -16.10
C THR A 215 4.51 -27.34 -17.59
N GLU A 216 3.77 -26.28 -17.94
CA GLU A 216 3.44 -25.91 -19.31
C GLU A 216 3.39 -24.37 -19.44
N ILE A 217 3.77 -23.86 -20.60
CA ILE A 217 3.62 -22.44 -20.94
C ILE A 217 2.32 -22.28 -21.71
N THR A 218 1.35 -21.55 -21.14
CA THR A 218 0.08 -21.32 -21.82
C THR A 218 0.13 -20.09 -22.75
N PRO A 219 -0.60 -20.09 -23.89
CA PRO A 219 -0.62 -18.94 -24.83
C PRO A 219 -1.10 -17.61 -24.24
N TYR A 220 -1.74 -17.62 -23.06
CA TYR A 220 -2.23 -16.43 -22.38
C TYR A 220 -1.22 -15.81 -21.42
N GLU A 221 -0.11 -16.51 -21.13
CA GLU A 221 0.92 -16.07 -20.20
C GLU A 221 2.03 -15.26 -20.86
N TYR A 222 2.03 -15.20 -22.18
CA TYR A 222 2.91 -14.34 -22.95
C TYR A 222 2.15 -13.65 -24.07
N LYS A 223 2.67 -12.50 -24.50
CA LYS A 223 2.23 -11.84 -25.73
C LYS A 223 3.40 -11.06 -26.31
N ILE A 224 3.39 -10.86 -27.62
CA ILE A 224 4.38 -10.01 -28.28
C ILE A 224 4.27 -8.60 -27.69
N CYS A 225 5.43 -7.98 -27.44
CA CYS A 225 5.50 -6.61 -26.97
C CYS A 225 5.13 -5.67 -28.13
N GLU A 226 4.01 -4.98 -28.00
CA GLU A 226 3.54 -4.03 -28.99
C GLU A 226 3.97 -2.61 -28.63
N SER A 227 4.15 -1.76 -29.64
CA SER A 227 4.33 -0.33 -29.43
C SER A 227 3.16 0.24 -28.66
N LYS A 228 3.43 1.13 -27.70
CA LYS A 228 2.40 1.80 -26.92
C LYS A 228 2.31 3.25 -27.37
N GLU A 229 1.11 3.71 -27.66
CA GLU A 229 0.85 5.14 -27.78
C GLU A 229 0.53 5.71 -26.39
N ILE A 230 1.28 6.72 -25.96
CA ILE A 230 0.88 7.60 -24.86
C ILE A 230 0.36 8.88 -25.46
N ARG A 231 -0.82 9.29 -25.00
CA ARG A 231 -1.33 10.63 -25.26
C ARG A 231 -0.42 11.63 -24.57
N GLU A 232 0.34 12.39 -25.35
CA GLU A 232 1.10 13.52 -24.83
C GLU A 232 0.11 14.49 -24.14
N MET A 233 0.43 14.86 -22.91
CA MET A 233 -0.33 15.83 -22.15
C MET A 233 0.59 17.00 -21.86
N GLU A 234 0.32 18.13 -22.49
CA GLU A 234 0.94 19.39 -22.13
C GLU A 234 0.09 20.06 -21.05
N TYR A 235 0.73 20.46 -19.95
CA TYR A 235 0.08 21.15 -18.86
C TYR A 235 0.32 22.66 -18.98
N GLU A 236 -0.77 23.42 -19.01
CA GLU A 236 -0.69 24.89 -19.06
C GLU A 236 -0.17 25.45 -17.73
N ASN A 237 -0.74 24.96 -16.62
CA ASN A 237 -0.50 25.42 -15.25
C ASN A 237 0.41 24.45 -14.49
N VAL A 238 1.72 24.67 -14.61
CA VAL A 238 2.77 23.86 -13.99
C VAL A 238 3.44 24.64 -12.87
N PHE A 239 3.51 24.03 -11.70
CA PHE A 239 4.07 24.62 -10.49
C PHE A 239 5.11 23.70 -9.86
N TYR A 240 5.98 24.29 -9.06
CA TYR A 240 6.99 23.63 -8.24
C TYR A 240 6.84 24.18 -6.84
N ALA A 241 6.90 23.34 -5.82
CA ALA A 241 6.72 23.78 -4.45
C ALA A 241 7.52 22.91 -3.48
N ASP A 242 7.71 23.46 -2.28
CA ASP A 242 8.34 22.82 -1.15
C ASP A 242 7.76 23.39 0.16
N PHE A 243 7.68 22.58 1.21
CA PHE A 243 7.21 23.00 2.53
C PHE A 243 8.36 23.07 3.52
N GLU A 244 8.35 24.10 4.38
CA GLU A 244 9.08 24.06 5.64
C GLU A 244 8.13 23.78 6.80
N CYS A 245 8.61 23.01 7.76
CA CYS A 245 7.81 22.52 8.87
C CYS A 245 8.57 22.53 10.19
N MET A 246 7.84 22.67 11.29
CA MET A 246 8.37 22.45 12.63
C MET A 246 8.51 20.93 12.80
N VAL A 247 9.70 20.49 13.17
CA VAL A 247 10.05 19.06 13.29
C VAL A 247 10.01 18.55 14.73
N LYS A 248 9.79 19.44 15.71
CA LYS A 248 9.64 19.10 17.13
C LYS A 248 8.23 18.59 17.42
N GLY A 249 8.12 17.40 18.00
CA GLY A 249 6.86 16.82 18.48
C GLY A 249 6.57 15.45 17.85
N GLU A 250 5.36 14.94 18.10
CA GLU A 250 4.91 13.65 17.54
C GLU A 250 4.64 13.73 16.03
N HIS A 251 4.27 14.92 15.54
CA HIS A 251 3.96 15.17 14.14
C HIS A 251 4.64 16.45 13.67
N HIS A 252 5.16 16.43 12.44
CA HIS A 252 5.70 17.64 11.82
C HIS A 252 4.57 18.56 11.36
N ILE A 253 4.73 19.86 11.55
CA ILE A 253 3.68 20.86 11.32
C ILE A 253 4.15 21.86 10.27
N PRO A 254 3.53 21.92 9.08
CA PRO A 254 3.93 22.86 8.03
C PRO A 254 3.62 24.29 8.45
N PHE A 255 4.57 25.20 8.23
CA PHE A 255 4.39 26.64 8.52
C PHE A 255 4.80 27.55 7.36
N CYS A 256 5.46 27.02 6.33
CA CYS A 256 5.80 27.78 5.13
C CYS A 256 5.64 26.87 3.91
N VAL A 257 5.10 27.41 2.82
CA VAL A 257 5.18 26.78 1.50
C VAL A 257 5.46 27.84 0.47
N VAL A 258 6.50 27.60 -0.33
CA VAL A 258 6.80 28.41 -1.50
C VAL A 258 6.34 27.65 -2.74
N VAL A 259 5.71 28.37 -3.66
CA VAL A 259 5.32 27.85 -4.96
C VAL A 259 5.85 28.76 -6.06
N ILE A 260 6.45 28.17 -7.09
CA ILE A 260 6.94 28.86 -8.28
C ILE A 260 6.30 28.25 -9.52
N ASP A 261 5.75 29.08 -10.41
CA ASP A 261 5.22 28.62 -11.68
C ASP A 261 6.34 28.33 -12.71
N LYS A 262 5.98 27.74 -13.85
CA LYS A 262 6.95 27.47 -14.94
C LYS A 262 7.71 28.71 -15.43
N LYS A 263 7.10 29.90 -15.38
CA LYS A 263 7.67 31.18 -15.83
C LYS A 263 8.60 31.80 -14.78
N GLY A 264 8.61 31.28 -13.56
CA GLY A 264 9.40 31.78 -12.45
C GLY A 264 8.67 32.77 -11.54
N VAL A 265 7.36 32.97 -11.71
CA VAL A 265 6.55 33.77 -10.77
C VAL A 265 6.33 32.96 -9.51
N TRP A 266 6.64 33.53 -8.35
CA TRP A 266 6.55 32.85 -7.06
C TRP A 266 5.52 33.49 -6.14
N ASN A 267 4.96 32.67 -5.25
CA ASN A 267 4.18 33.08 -4.10
C ASN A 267 4.63 32.30 -2.87
N THR A 268 4.43 32.88 -1.69
CA THR A 268 4.74 32.26 -0.41
C THR A 268 3.52 32.35 0.50
N PHE A 269 3.19 31.24 1.15
CA PHE A 269 2.15 31.18 2.18
C PHE A 269 2.80 30.81 3.50
N TYR A 270 2.64 31.67 4.51
CA TYR A 270 3.35 31.55 5.79
C TYR A 270 2.37 31.49 6.97
N GLY A 271 2.71 30.71 7.97
CA GLY A 271 1.89 30.41 9.14
C GLY A 271 1.23 29.03 9.09
N LEU A 272 0.50 28.67 10.15
CA LEU A 272 -0.08 27.33 10.33
C LEU A 272 -1.16 26.97 9.31
N ASN A 273 -1.72 27.97 8.61
CA ASN A 273 -2.69 27.79 7.54
C ASN A 273 -2.06 27.71 6.14
N CYS A 274 -0.73 27.73 6.02
CA CYS A 274 -0.01 27.78 4.75
C CYS A 274 -0.48 26.72 3.75
N GLY A 275 -0.70 25.47 4.19
CA GLY A 275 -1.19 24.39 3.33
C GLY A 275 -2.60 24.65 2.79
N LYS A 276 -3.49 25.26 3.58
CA LYS A 276 -4.85 25.58 3.16
C LYS A 276 -4.82 26.70 2.12
N GLU A 277 -4.09 27.77 2.39
CA GLU A 277 -3.93 28.91 1.48
C GLU A 277 -3.30 28.49 0.15
N PHE A 278 -2.30 27.62 0.20
CA PHE A 278 -1.68 27.02 -0.99
C PHE A 278 -2.67 26.22 -1.84
N ILE A 279 -3.52 25.38 -1.23
CA ILE A 279 -4.56 24.64 -1.95
C ILE A 279 -5.62 25.58 -2.54
N GLU A 280 -5.99 26.65 -1.83
CA GLU A 280 -6.92 27.67 -2.32
C GLU A 280 -6.33 28.43 -3.51
N TYR A 281 -5.05 28.78 -3.46
CA TYR A 281 -4.31 29.39 -4.56
C TYR A 281 -4.31 28.49 -5.80
N LEU A 282 -3.89 27.22 -5.66
CA LEU A 282 -3.87 26.28 -6.79
C LEU A 282 -5.28 26.04 -7.37
N SER A 283 -6.33 26.12 -6.55
CA SER A 283 -7.72 25.94 -6.99
C SER A 283 -8.22 27.01 -7.96
N ASN A 284 -7.51 28.14 -8.07
CA ASN A 284 -7.84 29.21 -9.03
C ASN A 284 -7.40 28.86 -10.47
N PHE A 285 -6.54 27.84 -10.64
CA PHE A 285 -6.03 27.43 -11.94
C PHE A 285 -6.82 26.25 -12.52
N LYS A 286 -6.83 26.14 -13.84
CA LYS A 286 -7.47 25.02 -14.54
C LYS A 286 -6.50 23.84 -14.60
N ASN A 287 -6.90 22.71 -14.01
CA ASN A 287 -6.14 21.45 -13.97
C ASN A 287 -4.65 21.64 -13.58
N PRO A 288 -4.35 22.27 -12.43
CA PRO A 288 -2.97 22.53 -12.02
C PRO A 288 -2.23 21.21 -11.75
N ILE A 289 -0.97 21.17 -12.19
CA ILE A 289 0.01 20.18 -11.78
C ILE A 289 1.09 20.86 -10.95
N CYS A 290 1.40 20.31 -9.78
CA CYS A 290 2.42 20.82 -8.89
C CYS A 290 3.43 19.73 -8.55
N TYR A 291 4.71 20.07 -8.70
CA TYR A 291 5.83 19.18 -8.50
C TYR A 291 6.48 19.45 -7.14
N PHE A 292 6.70 18.37 -6.39
CA PHE A 292 7.53 18.37 -5.18
C PHE A 292 8.74 17.47 -5.44
N HIS A 293 9.83 17.68 -4.70
CA HIS A 293 10.98 16.79 -4.75
C HIS A 293 11.02 15.94 -3.49
N ASN A 294 10.59 14.68 -3.61
CA ASN A 294 10.16 13.81 -2.51
C ASN A 294 8.72 14.10 -2.04
N LEU A 295 7.76 14.08 -2.96
CA LEU A 295 6.32 14.24 -2.66
C LEU A 295 5.82 13.30 -1.56
N GLY A 296 6.50 12.18 -1.31
CA GLY A 296 6.20 11.32 -0.17
C GLY A 296 6.07 12.12 1.13
N TYR A 297 7.04 13.00 1.41
CA TYR A 297 7.07 13.81 2.62
C TYR A 297 5.99 14.90 2.59
N ASP A 298 6.10 15.88 1.70
CA ASP A 298 5.20 17.05 1.63
C ASP A 298 3.75 16.69 1.32
N GLY A 299 3.55 15.64 0.51
CA GLY A 299 2.24 15.15 0.16
C GLY A 299 1.42 14.68 1.37
N ARG A 300 2.06 14.34 2.50
CA ARG A 300 1.34 14.01 3.74
C ARG A 300 0.66 15.23 4.36
N PHE A 301 1.27 16.41 4.27
CA PHE A 301 0.62 17.66 4.69
C PHE A 301 -0.61 17.98 3.86
N LEU A 302 -0.63 17.53 2.60
CA LEU A 302 -1.71 17.76 1.64
C LEU A 302 -2.81 16.69 1.69
N ALA A 303 -2.55 15.53 2.29
CA ALA A 303 -3.46 14.39 2.31
C ALA A 303 -4.82 14.70 2.96
N GLN A 304 -4.82 15.62 3.93
CA GLN A 304 -6.01 16.09 4.64
C GLN A 304 -7.04 16.81 3.73
N TYR A 305 -6.63 17.29 2.54
CA TYR A 305 -7.49 18.05 1.64
C TYR A 305 -8.28 17.20 0.62
N GLY A 306 -8.38 15.89 0.85
CA GLY A 306 -9.30 15.00 0.11
C GLY A 306 -8.66 14.28 -1.07
N ILE A 307 -7.87 13.24 -0.79
CA ILE A 307 -7.27 12.36 -1.80
C ILE A 307 -8.35 11.58 -2.56
N ILE A 308 -8.35 11.70 -3.90
CA ILE A 308 -9.21 10.90 -4.80
C ILE A 308 -8.41 9.90 -5.65
N GLY A 309 -7.08 10.01 -5.68
CA GLY A 309 -6.20 9.07 -6.37
C GLY A 309 -4.77 9.19 -5.87
N ILE A 310 -4.07 8.06 -5.74
CA ILE A 310 -2.68 8.02 -5.29
C ILE A 310 -1.94 6.84 -5.91
N THR A 311 -0.71 7.08 -6.35
CA THR A 311 0.24 6.06 -6.82
C THR A 311 1.44 6.08 -5.89
N ARG A 312 1.64 5.01 -5.11
CA ARG A 312 2.70 4.90 -4.11
C ARG A 312 3.41 3.54 -4.16
N LYS A 313 4.67 3.50 -3.71
CA LYS A 313 5.44 2.27 -3.47
C LYS A 313 6.20 2.43 -2.16
N GLY A 314 5.86 1.63 -1.15
CA GLY A 314 6.38 1.83 0.21
C GLY A 314 6.02 3.22 0.74
N SER A 315 7.03 3.95 1.23
CA SER A 315 6.91 5.32 1.73
C SER A 315 6.84 6.39 0.62
N ASN A 316 7.21 6.04 -0.62
CA ASN A 316 7.27 6.98 -1.76
C ASN A 316 5.91 7.19 -2.39
N ILE A 317 5.54 8.44 -2.66
CA ILE A 317 4.33 8.84 -3.38
C ILE A 317 4.77 9.44 -4.71
N TYR A 318 4.52 8.75 -5.83
CA TYR A 318 4.93 9.24 -7.16
C TYR A 318 3.91 10.21 -7.78
N ASN A 319 2.64 10.02 -7.43
CA ASN A 319 1.55 10.84 -7.91
C ASN A 319 0.42 10.84 -6.87
N MET A 320 -0.16 12.01 -6.63
CA MET A 320 -1.32 12.18 -5.76
C MET A 320 -2.29 13.15 -6.41
N VAL A 321 -3.59 12.84 -6.35
CA VAL A 321 -4.65 13.69 -6.86
C VAL A 321 -5.61 13.99 -5.73
N ILE A 322 -5.79 15.27 -5.44
CA ILE A 322 -6.78 15.72 -4.46
C ILE A 322 -7.96 16.36 -5.18
N LYS A 323 -9.13 16.34 -4.53
CA LYS A 323 -10.31 17.09 -4.96
C LYS A 323 -10.72 18.02 -3.85
N THR A 324 -10.58 19.32 -4.08
CA THR A 324 -10.90 20.35 -3.09
C THR A 324 -12.41 20.39 -2.82
N HIS A 325 -12.82 21.01 -1.72
CA HIS A 325 -14.24 21.17 -1.37
C HIS A 325 -15.04 21.92 -2.46
N LYS A 326 -14.39 22.79 -3.24
CA LYS A 326 -14.97 23.47 -4.42
C LYS A 326 -15.04 22.59 -5.68
N GLY A 327 -14.70 21.30 -5.56
CA GLY A 327 -14.76 20.32 -6.63
C GLY A 327 -13.58 20.35 -7.62
N LYS A 328 -12.56 21.18 -7.38
CA LYS A 328 -11.38 21.31 -8.26
C LYS A 328 -10.41 20.14 -8.05
N LYS A 329 -9.85 19.62 -9.14
CA LYS A 329 -8.84 18.56 -9.10
C LYS A 329 -7.44 19.19 -9.19
N ILE A 330 -6.55 18.80 -8.29
CA ILE A 330 -5.16 19.23 -8.28
C ILE A 330 -4.29 17.96 -8.33
N ILE A 331 -3.30 17.97 -9.23
CA ILE A 331 -2.37 16.86 -9.42
C ILE A 331 -1.04 17.23 -8.80
N PHE A 332 -0.53 16.36 -7.93
CA PHE A 332 0.81 16.46 -7.37
C PHE A 332 1.67 15.33 -7.90
N LYS A 333 2.89 15.65 -8.33
CA LYS A 333 3.87 14.66 -8.82
C LYS A 333 5.19 14.80 -8.12
N ASP A 334 5.88 13.68 -8.01
CA ASP A 334 7.21 13.59 -7.45
C ASP A 334 8.28 13.72 -8.53
N THR A 335 9.13 14.74 -8.42
CA THR A 335 10.29 14.87 -9.30
C THR A 335 11.40 13.90 -8.93
N LEU A 336 11.50 13.44 -7.68
CA LEU A 336 12.52 12.47 -7.28
C LEU A 336 12.32 11.11 -7.98
N GLY A 337 11.08 10.75 -8.26
CA GLY A 337 10.75 9.59 -9.10
C GLY A 337 11.31 9.68 -10.53
N LEU A 338 11.45 10.89 -11.09
CA LEU A 338 11.98 11.16 -12.43
C LEU A 338 13.49 11.46 -12.43
N ILE A 339 13.97 12.15 -11.39
CA ILE A 339 15.33 12.63 -11.23
C ILE A 339 15.83 12.11 -9.86
N PRO A 340 16.35 10.87 -9.78
CA PRO A 340 16.65 10.19 -8.52
C PRO A 340 17.97 10.66 -7.90
N THR A 341 18.09 11.97 -7.65
CA THR A 341 19.21 12.60 -6.94
C THR A 341 18.70 13.80 -6.15
N SER A 342 19.42 14.24 -5.12
CA SER A 342 19.03 15.40 -4.31
C SER A 342 19.06 16.71 -5.11
N ILE A 343 18.20 17.68 -4.73
CA ILE A 343 18.21 19.05 -5.28
C ILE A 343 19.62 19.67 -5.22
N SER A 344 20.36 19.43 -4.14
CA SER A 344 21.73 19.94 -3.97
C SER A 344 22.68 19.51 -5.09
N ASN A 345 22.40 18.38 -5.76
CA ASN A 345 23.21 17.90 -6.88
C ASN A 345 22.76 18.46 -8.23
N PHE A 346 21.60 19.11 -8.33
CA PHE A 346 21.02 19.55 -9.61
C PHE A 346 21.94 20.51 -10.37
N LYS A 347 22.63 21.41 -9.67
CA LYS A 347 23.59 22.32 -10.30
C LYS A 347 24.64 21.55 -11.10
N ARG A 348 25.31 20.58 -10.45
CA ARG A 348 26.33 19.74 -11.09
C ARG A 348 25.71 18.81 -12.14
N PHE A 349 24.56 18.23 -11.84
CA PHE A 349 23.92 17.22 -12.67
C PHE A 349 23.41 17.78 -14.00
N PHE A 350 22.89 19.01 -13.99
CA PHE A 350 22.32 19.68 -15.16
C PHE A 350 23.18 20.84 -15.69
N ASN A 351 24.35 21.05 -15.10
CA ASN A 351 25.24 22.18 -15.39
C ASN A 351 24.50 23.53 -15.39
N LEU A 352 23.74 23.80 -14.32
CA LEU A 352 22.91 25.02 -14.21
C LEU A 352 23.78 26.26 -14.01
N GLU A 353 23.56 27.30 -14.80
CA GLU A 353 24.22 28.60 -14.68
C GLU A 353 23.73 29.37 -13.43
N GLY A 354 24.67 29.92 -12.65
CA GLY A 354 24.39 30.73 -11.46
C GLY A 354 25.04 30.23 -10.15
N GLU A 355 25.11 31.11 -9.15
CA GLU A 355 25.61 30.79 -7.81
C GLU A 355 24.54 30.13 -6.94
N TYR A 356 24.31 28.83 -7.16
CA TYR A 356 23.48 28.01 -6.26
C TYR A 356 24.34 27.44 -5.13
N GLU A 357 24.62 28.26 -4.13
CA GLU A 357 25.13 27.76 -2.85
C GLU A 357 23.98 27.09 -2.08
N LYS A 358 24.25 25.91 -1.52
CA LYS A 358 23.31 25.25 -0.61
C LYS A 358 23.21 26.13 0.64
N GLU A 359 22.01 26.56 0.99
CA GLU A 359 21.82 27.36 2.19
C GLU A 359 21.88 26.51 3.47
N ILE A 360 22.14 27.16 4.61
CA ILE A 360 22.21 26.49 5.91
C ILE A 360 20.94 26.82 6.69
N PHE A 361 20.13 25.80 7.00
CA PHE A 361 18.85 26.01 7.67
C PHE A 361 18.78 25.31 9.04
N PRO A 362 18.46 26.03 10.13
CA PRO A 362 18.37 25.44 11.47
C PRO A 362 16.97 24.84 11.70
N TYR A 363 16.74 23.62 11.22
CA TYR A 363 15.43 22.96 11.26
C TYR A 363 14.84 22.83 12.67
N ASN A 364 15.66 22.49 13.67
CA ASN A 364 15.23 22.28 15.05
C ASN A 364 15.04 23.61 15.81
N TYR A 365 15.35 24.76 15.20
CA TYR A 365 15.13 26.06 15.80
C TYR A 365 13.71 26.60 15.63
N TYR A 366 13.03 26.20 14.55
CA TYR A 366 11.68 26.68 14.25
C TYR A 366 10.65 25.99 15.16
N ASP A 367 9.99 26.81 15.98
CA ASP A 367 8.84 26.47 16.80
C ASP A 367 7.86 27.65 16.87
N TYR A 368 6.73 27.47 17.57
CA TYR A 368 5.68 28.49 17.67
C TYR A 368 6.16 29.87 18.16
N ASN A 369 7.27 29.95 18.91
CA ASN A 369 7.79 31.21 19.44
C ASN A 369 8.81 31.88 18.51
N THR A 370 9.41 31.12 17.58
CA THR A 370 10.50 31.59 16.71
C THR A 370 10.08 31.77 15.25
N LEU A 371 8.79 31.65 14.92
CA LEU A 371 8.32 31.77 13.53
C LEU A 371 8.53 33.15 12.91
N GLU A 372 8.47 34.24 13.67
CA GLU A 372 8.58 35.59 13.09
C GLU A 372 9.98 36.19 13.31
N VAL A 373 10.50 36.09 14.53
CA VAL A 373 11.81 36.61 14.92
C VAL A 373 12.47 35.63 15.89
N GLY A 374 13.77 35.42 15.74
CA GLY A 374 14.57 34.57 16.61
C GLY A 374 15.87 35.23 17.05
N THR A 375 16.50 34.67 18.09
CA THR A 375 17.86 34.97 18.51
C THR A 375 18.85 34.16 17.67
N ILE A 376 19.89 34.81 17.15
CA ILE A 376 20.91 34.15 16.32
C ILE A 376 21.74 33.18 17.17
N GLU A 377 22.23 33.65 18.32
CA GLU A 377 23.14 32.85 19.15
C GLU A 377 22.43 31.63 19.73
N GLY A 378 23.01 30.45 19.50
CA GLY A 378 22.48 29.18 19.98
C GLY A 378 21.36 28.55 19.13
N CYS A 379 20.99 29.14 17.98
CA CYS A 379 19.93 28.57 17.14
C CYS A 379 20.27 27.17 16.59
N TRP A 380 21.56 26.85 16.47
CA TRP A 380 22.07 25.56 15.99
C TRP A 380 22.20 24.49 17.09
N ASN A 381 21.95 24.83 18.37
CA ASN A 381 22.31 23.96 19.50
C ASN A 381 21.61 22.60 19.49
N ASN A 382 20.43 22.52 18.87
CA ASN A 382 19.61 21.31 18.81
C ASN A 382 19.70 20.60 17.45
N GLU A 383 20.53 21.06 16.53
CA GLU A 383 20.66 20.47 15.20
C GLU A 383 21.29 19.08 15.26
N THR A 384 20.81 18.17 14.41
CA THR A 384 21.31 16.79 14.33
C THR A 384 21.67 16.47 12.86
N PRO A 385 22.95 16.21 12.55
CA PRO A 385 24.11 16.27 13.44
C PRO A 385 24.40 17.69 13.94
N LYS A 386 25.11 17.79 15.08
CA LYS A 386 25.56 19.08 15.63
C LYS A 386 26.39 19.82 14.59
N TRP A 387 26.18 21.13 14.47
CA TRP A 387 26.94 21.94 13.55
C TRP A 387 28.35 22.20 14.06
N GLU A 388 29.32 22.07 13.18
CA GLU A 388 30.71 22.49 13.43
C GLU A 388 30.83 24.02 13.37
N GLU A 389 31.89 24.56 13.97
CA GLU A 389 32.15 26.02 14.04
C GLU A 389 32.19 26.68 12.66
N SER A 390 32.74 25.99 11.66
CA SER A 390 32.79 26.45 10.25
C SER A 390 31.39 26.71 9.69
N LYS A 391 30.46 25.77 9.90
CA LYS A 391 29.07 25.86 9.45
C LYS A 391 28.31 26.95 10.20
N ILE A 392 28.57 27.12 11.49
CA ILE A 392 27.97 28.21 12.30
C ILE A 392 28.42 29.58 11.77
N LYS A 393 29.71 29.72 11.45
CA LYS A 393 30.25 30.95 10.85
C LYS A 393 29.61 31.25 9.50
N GLU A 394 29.51 30.26 8.63
CA GLU A 394 28.88 30.38 7.30
C GLU A 394 27.39 30.78 7.42
N PHE A 395 26.67 30.21 8.38
CA PHE A 395 25.28 30.57 8.67
C PHE A 395 25.14 32.05 9.09
N LYS A 396 26.00 32.53 10.00
CA LYS A 396 26.00 33.94 10.43
C LYS A 396 26.28 34.90 9.26
N GLU A 397 27.23 34.54 8.39
CA GLU A 397 27.53 35.30 7.17
C GLU A 397 26.33 35.35 6.21
N LYS A 398 25.61 34.23 6.05
CA LYS A 398 24.40 34.12 5.22
C LYS A 398 23.22 34.94 5.75
N ILE A 399 23.00 34.98 7.06
CA ILE A 399 21.97 35.86 7.67
C ILE A 399 22.23 37.33 7.31
N ASN A 400 23.50 37.74 7.37
CA ASN A 400 23.89 39.11 7.05
C ASN A 400 23.69 39.41 5.54
N LYS A 401 24.14 38.51 4.66
CA LYS A 401 23.99 38.65 3.20
C LYS A 401 22.54 38.69 2.73
N THR A 402 21.63 37.98 3.42
CA THR A 402 20.20 37.94 3.07
C THR A 402 19.40 39.12 3.63
N GLY A 403 20.05 40.02 4.38
CA GLY A 403 19.39 41.16 5.02
C GLY A 403 18.30 40.72 6.01
N CYS A 404 18.53 39.59 6.70
CA CYS A 404 17.63 39.06 7.73
C CYS A 404 18.09 39.46 9.14
N LEU A 405 19.30 40.00 9.29
CA LEU A 405 19.83 40.49 10.57
C LEU A 405 18.97 41.63 11.14
N LEU A 406 18.69 41.55 12.44
CA LEU A 406 18.02 42.59 13.23
C LEU A 406 18.93 43.03 14.38
N ASP A 407 18.55 44.09 15.08
CA ASP A 407 19.27 44.59 16.26
C ASP A 407 19.29 43.56 17.40
N ASN A 408 20.23 43.74 18.33
CA ASN A 408 20.35 42.96 19.58
C ASN A 408 20.56 41.44 19.36
N GLY A 409 21.28 41.07 18.30
CA GLY A 409 21.60 39.66 18.03
C GLY A 409 20.40 38.81 17.60
N LYS A 410 19.36 39.44 17.07
CA LYS A 410 18.17 38.79 16.52
C LYS A 410 18.20 38.73 15.00
N PHE A 411 17.34 37.91 14.42
CA PHE A 411 17.12 37.86 12.98
C PHE A 411 15.65 37.57 12.66
N ASN A 412 15.21 38.01 11.48
CA ASN A 412 13.90 37.73 10.94
C ASN A 412 13.89 36.29 10.39
N THR A 413 13.42 35.36 11.21
CA THR A 413 13.37 33.92 10.91
C THR A 413 12.41 33.61 9.78
N ARG A 414 11.27 34.32 9.72
CA ARG A 414 10.32 34.22 8.61
C ARG A 414 11.00 34.54 7.29
N LYS A 415 11.59 35.72 7.15
CA LYS A 415 12.25 36.17 5.92
C LYS A 415 13.37 35.23 5.50
N TYR A 416 14.12 34.70 6.47
CA TYR A 416 15.18 33.72 6.20
C TYR A 416 14.61 32.39 5.69
N CYS A 417 13.53 31.89 6.29
CA CYS A 417 12.81 30.69 5.83
C CYS A 417 12.21 30.86 4.43
N GLU A 418 11.52 31.98 4.17
CA GLU A 418 10.97 32.28 2.85
C GLU A 418 12.08 32.33 1.77
N TYR A 419 13.24 32.92 2.11
CA TYR A 419 14.41 32.97 1.24
C TYR A 419 14.99 31.58 0.97
N TYR A 420 15.20 30.78 2.02
CA TYR A 420 15.72 29.41 1.94
C TYR A 420 14.83 28.54 1.05
N CYS A 421 13.55 28.44 1.39
CA CYS A 421 12.59 27.59 0.68
C CYS A 421 12.43 28.03 -0.78
N LYS A 422 12.40 29.35 -1.04
CA LYS A 422 12.34 29.87 -2.42
C LYS A 422 13.54 29.42 -3.26
N ARG A 423 14.75 29.43 -2.71
CA ARG A 423 15.95 28.97 -3.44
C ARG A 423 15.86 27.50 -3.80
N ASP A 424 15.45 26.65 -2.86
CA ASP A 424 15.30 25.21 -3.11
C ASP A 424 14.25 24.94 -4.20
N VAL A 425 13.09 25.62 -4.15
CA VAL A 425 12.06 25.52 -5.21
C VAL A 425 12.55 26.08 -6.55
N GLU A 426 13.39 27.12 -6.56
CA GLU A 426 13.94 27.68 -7.79
C GLU A 426 14.95 26.73 -8.45
N VAL A 427 15.83 26.10 -7.66
CA VAL A 427 16.77 25.06 -8.14
C VAL A 427 15.99 23.87 -8.67
N LEU A 428 14.96 23.42 -7.95
CA LEU A 428 14.05 22.37 -8.40
C LEU A 428 13.42 22.71 -9.77
N ARG A 429 12.83 23.90 -9.91
CA ARG A 429 12.22 24.36 -11.18
C ARG A 429 13.24 24.35 -12.31
N LYS A 430 14.41 24.96 -12.11
CA LYS A 430 15.45 25.06 -13.14
C LYS A 430 15.97 23.69 -13.56
N GLY A 431 16.26 22.81 -12.60
CA GLY A 431 16.71 21.44 -12.87
C GLY A 431 15.64 20.61 -13.60
N PHE A 432 14.38 20.70 -13.19
CA PHE A 432 13.29 19.99 -13.87
C PHE A 432 13.06 20.51 -15.30
N MET A 433 13.10 21.83 -15.51
CA MET A 433 13.00 22.40 -16.86
C MET A 433 14.16 21.94 -17.76
N LYS A 434 15.39 21.83 -17.22
CA LYS A 434 16.52 21.29 -17.98
C LYS A 434 16.34 19.80 -18.30
N PHE A 435 15.82 19.02 -17.35
CA PHE A 435 15.46 17.62 -17.60
C PHE A 435 14.37 17.48 -18.68
N LYS A 436 13.35 18.34 -18.66
CA LYS A 436 12.31 18.40 -19.70
C LYS A 436 12.91 18.70 -21.08
N GLU A 437 13.79 19.69 -21.17
CA GLU A 437 14.51 20.01 -22.41
C GLU A 437 15.31 18.81 -22.92
N MET A 438 16.09 18.16 -22.05
CA MET A 438 16.93 17.01 -22.42
C MET A 438 16.10 15.81 -22.88
N THR A 439 14.99 15.51 -22.19
CA THR A 439 14.10 14.40 -22.55
C THR A 439 13.38 14.66 -23.86
N LYS A 440 12.89 15.89 -24.10
CA LYS A 440 12.27 16.25 -25.38
C LYS A 440 13.29 16.19 -26.53
N LYS A 441 14.46 16.79 -26.35
CA LYS A 441 15.51 16.87 -27.38
C LYS A 441 16.08 15.51 -27.75
N ASN A 442 16.41 14.68 -26.77
CA ASN A 442 17.18 13.46 -27.00
C ASN A 442 16.30 12.21 -27.15
N LEU A 443 15.08 12.21 -26.60
CA LEU A 443 14.19 11.05 -26.59
C LEU A 443 12.86 11.29 -27.32
N GLU A 444 12.56 12.53 -27.73
CA GLU A 444 11.26 12.94 -28.30
C GLU A 444 10.09 12.69 -27.33
N LEU A 445 10.33 12.80 -26.01
CA LEU A 445 9.34 12.52 -24.98
C LEU A 445 9.04 13.72 -24.10
N GLU A 446 7.76 13.92 -23.80
CA GLU A 446 7.30 14.81 -22.73
C GLU A 446 7.41 14.12 -21.37
N CYS A 447 8.41 14.50 -20.56
CA CYS A 447 8.63 13.86 -19.25
C CYS A 447 7.44 14.01 -18.29
N GLU A 448 6.63 15.05 -18.47
CA GLU A 448 5.43 15.32 -17.66
C GLU A 448 4.35 14.25 -17.81
N ALA A 449 4.36 13.44 -18.87
CA ALA A 449 3.45 12.32 -19.05
C ALA A 449 3.74 11.15 -18.08
N PHE A 450 4.92 11.16 -17.44
CA PHE A 450 5.39 10.06 -16.59
C PHE A 450 5.40 10.46 -15.12
N SER A 451 5.50 9.46 -14.24
CA SER A 451 5.68 9.65 -12.79
C SER A 451 7.02 9.13 -12.30
N THR A 452 7.71 8.31 -13.10
CA THR A 452 9.03 7.77 -12.76
C THR A 452 9.92 7.67 -13.98
N ILE A 453 11.23 7.73 -13.78
CA ILE A 453 12.22 7.51 -14.84
C ILE A 453 12.07 6.11 -15.43
N SER A 454 11.79 5.09 -14.63
CA SER A 454 11.56 3.73 -15.12
C SER A 454 10.35 3.64 -16.05
N ALA A 455 9.26 4.37 -15.76
CA ALA A 455 8.10 4.41 -16.64
C ALA A 455 8.42 5.13 -17.97
N LEU A 456 9.20 6.21 -17.91
CA LEU A 456 9.68 6.94 -19.09
C LEU A 456 10.59 6.04 -19.95
N SER A 457 11.63 5.43 -19.35
CA SER A 457 12.54 4.53 -20.04
C SER A 457 11.83 3.32 -20.63
N TYR A 458 10.94 2.68 -19.86
CA TYR A 458 10.17 1.54 -20.35
C TYR A 458 9.31 1.93 -21.57
N TYR A 459 8.68 3.10 -21.55
CA TYR A 459 7.95 3.60 -22.72
C TYR A 459 8.87 3.83 -23.92
N TYR A 460 9.98 4.53 -23.73
CA TYR A 460 10.97 4.78 -24.79
C TYR A 460 11.40 3.48 -25.48
N PHE A 461 11.85 2.50 -24.70
CA PHE A 461 12.29 1.21 -25.25
C PHE A 461 11.14 0.41 -25.86
N LYS A 462 9.94 0.46 -25.28
CA LYS A 462 8.78 -0.23 -25.86
C LYS A 462 8.42 0.30 -27.24
N THR A 463 8.57 1.61 -27.45
CA THR A 463 8.27 2.27 -28.73
C THR A 463 9.40 2.12 -29.75
N LYS A 464 10.66 2.18 -29.31
CA LYS A 464 11.81 2.26 -30.22
C LYS A 464 12.59 0.94 -30.38
N CYS A 465 12.46 -0.01 -29.45
CA CYS A 465 13.32 -1.20 -29.40
C CYS A 465 12.57 -2.52 -29.24
N PHE A 466 11.48 -2.57 -28.47
CA PHE A 466 10.85 -3.84 -28.10
C PHE A 466 9.75 -4.31 -29.07
N ASN A 467 9.47 -3.55 -30.11
CA ASN A 467 8.36 -3.77 -31.05
C ASN A 467 8.76 -4.48 -32.35
N ASP A 468 9.89 -5.19 -32.38
CA ASP A 468 10.39 -5.93 -33.55
C ASP A 468 9.81 -7.35 -33.70
N GLY A 469 8.85 -7.72 -32.84
CA GLY A 469 8.22 -9.03 -32.82
C GLY A 469 8.98 -10.12 -32.07
N ARG A 470 10.17 -9.82 -31.50
CA ARG A 470 11.03 -10.82 -30.82
C ARG A 470 10.94 -10.76 -29.31
N ILE A 471 10.43 -9.66 -28.76
CA ILE A 471 10.30 -9.46 -27.32
C ILE A 471 8.88 -9.77 -26.88
N PHE A 472 8.75 -10.54 -25.82
CA PHE A 472 7.47 -10.96 -25.26
C PHE A 472 7.27 -10.35 -23.86
N GLU A 473 6.08 -9.82 -23.62
CA GLU A 473 5.60 -9.54 -22.27
C GLU A 473 5.08 -10.84 -21.67
N TYR A 474 5.53 -11.21 -20.48
CA TYR A 474 5.10 -12.44 -19.79
C TYR A 474 4.42 -12.14 -18.45
N SER A 475 3.55 -13.04 -18.02
CA SER A 475 2.77 -12.93 -16.79
C SER A 475 2.48 -14.32 -16.20
N GLY A 476 1.74 -14.37 -15.10
CA GLY A 476 1.29 -15.65 -14.53
C GLY A 476 2.42 -16.53 -13.97
N CYS A 477 2.25 -17.85 -14.10
CA CYS A 477 3.19 -18.87 -13.64
C CYS A 477 4.53 -18.74 -14.36
N LEU A 478 4.52 -18.43 -15.66
CA LEU A 478 5.75 -18.19 -16.42
C LEU A 478 6.58 -17.05 -15.78
N ARG A 479 5.94 -15.93 -15.42
CA ARG A 479 6.61 -14.82 -14.73
C ARG A 479 7.18 -15.25 -13.38
N ASP A 480 6.41 -15.99 -12.59
CA ASP A 480 6.81 -16.38 -11.24
C ASP A 480 7.91 -17.45 -11.25
N PHE A 481 7.91 -18.32 -12.26
CA PHE A 481 9.01 -19.22 -12.56
C PHE A 481 10.28 -18.47 -12.95
N ILE A 482 10.22 -17.57 -13.94
CA ILE A 482 11.39 -16.76 -14.37
C ILE A 482 11.92 -15.93 -13.19
N ARG A 483 11.04 -15.38 -12.35
CA ARG A 483 11.40 -14.58 -11.18
C ARG A 483 12.29 -15.33 -10.19
N GLN A 484 12.18 -16.66 -10.09
CA GLN A 484 13.06 -17.47 -9.22
C GLN A 484 14.53 -17.42 -9.66
N ALA A 485 14.81 -17.11 -10.93
CA ALA A 485 16.16 -16.91 -11.45
C ALA A 485 16.67 -15.46 -11.31
N ILE A 486 15.82 -14.51 -10.90
CA ILE A 486 16.20 -13.11 -10.76
C ILE A 486 16.90 -12.92 -9.41
N ILE A 487 18.22 -12.91 -9.45
CA ILE A 487 19.09 -12.57 -8.33
C ILE A 487 19.61 -11.13 -8.47
N GLY A 488 19.71 -10.41 -7.34
CA GLY A 488 20.27 -9.06 -7.31
C GLY A 488 21.80 -9.04 -7.46
N GLY A 489 22.37 -7.84 -7.40
CA GLY A 489 23.82 -7.68 -7.36
C GLY A 489 24.45 -8.40 -6.16
N ARG A 490 25.53 -9.14 -6.40
CA ARG A 490 26.27 -9.84 -5.35
C ARG A 490 27.08 -8.83 -4.54
N ASN A 491 26.69 -8.60 -3.29
CA ASN A 491 27.50 -7.84 -2.33
C ASN A 491 28.22 -8.82 -1.40
N MET A 492 29.56 -8.79 -1.39
CA MET A 492 30.39 -9.64 -0.55
C MET A 492 31.47 -8.84 0.13
N THR A 493 31.75 -9.20 1.38
CA THR A 493 32.98 -8.78 2.02
C THR A 493 34.13 -9.63 1.50
N ASN A 494 35.34 -9.07 1.50
CA ASN A 494 36.56 -9.74 1.01
C ASN A 494 36.80 -11.14 1.59
N GLN A 495 36.29 -11.41 2.80
CA GLN A 495 36.43 -12.68 3.52
C GLN A 495 35.19 -13.58 3.43
N ASN A 496 34.13 -13.20 2.70
CA ASN A 496 32.83 -13.90 2.68
C ASN A 496 32.21 -14.11 4.08
N LEU A 497 32.57 -13.25 5.04
CA LEU A 497 32.02 -13.28 6.40
C LEU A 497 30.86 -12.30 6.52
N LYS A 498 29.85 -12.69 7.31
CA LYS A 498 28.70 -11.83 7.64
C LYS A 498 29.08 -10.90 8.79
N TRP A 499 29.19 -9.61 8.51
CA TRP A 499 29.50 -8.61 9.53
C TRP A 499 28.20 -8.10 10.16
N LYS A 500 28.12 -8.12 11.49
CA LYS A 500 27.08 -7.40 12.25
C LYS A 500 27.71 -6.12 12.76
N VAL A 501 27.32 -4.98 12.18
CA VAL A 501 27.69 -3.66 12.70
C VAL A 501 26.81 -3.41 13.93
N LYS A 502 27.41 -3.11 15.08
CA LYS A 502 26.68 -2.91 16.35
C LYS A 502 26.23 -1.47 16.58
N GLU A 503 26.77 -0.52 15.82
CA GLU A 503 26.49 0.91 15.93
C GLU A 503 26.36 1.50 14.52
N ASP A 504 25.33 2.30 14.28
CA ASP A 504 25.22 3.09 13.05
C ASP A 504 26.30 4.20 13.10
N ILE A 505 27.18 4.22 12.10
CA ILE A 505 28.25 5.23 11.96
C ILE A 505 27.66 6.58 11.54
#